data_AF-A0A2S6FPI9-F1
#
_entry.id   AF-A0A2S6FPI9-F1
#
_cell.length_a   1.000
_cell.length_b   1.000
_cell.length_c   1.000
_cell.angle_alpha   90.00
_cell.angle_beta   90.00
_cell.angle_gamma   90.00
#
_symmetry.space_group_name_H-M   'P 1'
#
loop_
_entity.id
_entity.type
_entity.pdbx_description
1 polymer ?
#
loop_
_entity_poly.entity_id
_entity_poly.type
_entity_poly.pdbx_seq_one_letter_code
_entity_poly.pdbx_strand_id
1 'polypeptide(L)'
;MKKSLILLTLLAPLVAIAGEPDHLAICNRLKPDITRSYGVHNLVLVDNGSSYVSGEGVVLCVYDGIVQKFYADSSVRVMATLNIANNKYNVLF
;
A
#
# COMPACT_ATOMS: atom_id res chain seq x y z
N MET A 1 15.93 -54.46 12.14
CA MET A 1 14.52 -54.01 12.00
C MET A 1 14.16 -53.17 13.21
N LYS A 2 13.38 -52.09 13.02
CA LYS A 2 12.94 -51.07 14.02
C LYS A 2 14.01 -49.99 14.28
N LYS A 3 13.77 -48.69 14.14
CA LYS A 3 12.61 -47.86 13.81
C LYS A 3 13.18 -46.52 13.33
N SER A 4 13.15 -46.23 12.04
CA SER A 4 13.32 -44.87 11.53
C SER A 4 11.94 -44.23 11.43
N LEU A 5 11.52 -43.65 12.54
CA LEU A 5 10.38 -42.73 12.66
C LEU A 5 10.99 -41.65 13.56
N ILE A 6 11.27 -40.43 13.10
CA ILE A 6 10.28 -39.40 12.83
C ILE A 6 10.98 -38.36 11.94
N LEU A 7 10.59 -38.24 10.68
CA LEU A 7 11.03 -37.15 9.81
C LEU A 7 9.85 -36.70 8.95
N LEU A 8 8.78 -36.16 9.55
CA LEU A 8 7.64 -35.67 8.78
C LEU A 8 6.78 -34.62 9.51
N THR A 9 7.40 -33.71 10.25
CA THR A 9 6.70 -32.51 10.80
C THR A 9 7.31 -31.18 10.34
N LEU A 10 8.36 -31.18 9.51
CA LEU A 10 9.02 -29.96 9.03
C LEU A 10 8.48 -29.44 7.67
N LEU A 11 7.30 -29.90 7.27
CA LEU A 11 6.59 -29.45 6.07
C LEU A 11 5.14 -29.07 6.41
N ALA A 12 4.90 -28.54 7.62
CA ALA A 12 3.80 -27.60 7.73
C ALA A 12 4.13 -26.47 6.75
N PRO A 13 3.31 -26.17 5.72
CA PRO A 13 3.46 -24.91 5.05
C PRO A 13 3.33 -23.90 6.18
N LEU A 14 4.41 -23.16 6.43
CA LEU A 14 4.33 -21.87 7.07
C LEU A 14 3.41 -21.07 6.16
N VAL A 15 2.10 -21.25 6.34
CA VAL A 15 1.11 -20.28 5.93
C VAL A 15 1.45 -19.13 6.85
N ALA A 16 2.42 -18.33 6.40
CA ALA A 16 2.68 -17.04 6.94
C ALA A 16 1.36 -16.31 6.75
N ILE A 17 0.54 -16.35 7.80
CA ILE A 17 -0.39 -15.28 8.08
C ILE A 17 0.53 -14.11 8.43
N ALA A 18 1.25 -13.60 7.43
CA ALA A 18 1.83 -12.28 7.50
C ALA A 18 0.60 -11.42 7.79
N GLY A 19 0.53 -10.90 9.02
CA GLY A 19 -0.57 -10.03 9.41
C GLY A 19 -0.78 -8.95 8.36
N GLU A 20 -1.99 -8.39 8.30
CA GLU A 20 -2.27 -7.33 7.34
C GLU A 20 -1.14 -6.30 7.37
N PRO A 21 -0.56 -5.96 6.21
CA PRO A 21 0.51 -5.00 6.12
C PRO A 21 0.03 -3.68 6.71
N ASP A 22 0.93 -2.97 7.39
CA ASP A 22 0.64 -1.65 7.95
C ASP A 22 0.38 -0.65 6.81
N HIS A 23 -0.89 -0.63 6.37
CA HIS A 23 -1.34 0.16 5.24
C HIS A 23 -1.21 1.65 5.53
N LEU A 24 -1.31 2.06 6.81
CA LEU A 24 -1.12 3.45 7.21
C LEU A 24 0.33 3.90 7.01
N ALA A 25 1.30 3.10 7.47
CA ALA A 25 2.71 3.38 7.26
C ALA A 25 3.06 3.37 5.77
N ILE A 26 2.51 2.43 5.00
CA ILE A 26 2.69 2.36 3.54
C ILE A 26 2.18 3.63 2.86
N CYS A 27 0.96 4.07 3.17
CA CYS A 27 0.41 5.29 2.60
C CYS A 27 1.25 6.52 2.96
N ASN A 28 1.72 6.63 4.21
CA ASN A 28 2.60 7.74 4.58
C ASN A 28 3.93 7.74 3.82
N ARG A 29 4.48 6.57 3.47
CA ARG A 29 5.70 6.44 2.65
C ARG A 29 5.48 6.77 1.18
N LEU A 30 4.28 6.58 0.64
CA LEU A 30 3.95 6.88 -0.76
C LEU A 30 3.82 8.39 -1.06
N LYS A 31 3.46 9.21 -0.07
CA LYS A 31 3.29 10.67 -0.21
C LYS A 31 4.44 11.35 -0.98
N PRO A 32 5.72 11.23 -0.60
CA PRO A 32 6.81 11.91 -1.32
C PRO A 32 6.95 11.47 -2.78
N ASP A 33 6.69 10.20 -3.08
CA ASP A 33 6.75 9.68 -4.45
C ASP A 33 5.61 10.24 -5.30
N ILE A 34 4.39 10.29 -4.76
CA ILE A 34 3.24 10.90 -5.44
C ILE A 34 3.49 12.39 -5.67
N THR A 35 3.98 13.11 -4.67
CA THR A 35 4.32 14.54 -4.80
C THR A 35 5.31 14.76 -5.94
N ARG A 36 6.38 13.97 -5.98
CA ARG A 36 7.45 14.10 -6.97
C ARG A 36 6.99 13.71 -8.38
N SER A 37 6.21 12.64 -8.52
CA SER A 37 5.82 12.09 -9.82
C SER A 37 4.63 12.79 -10.46
N TYR A 38 3.73 13.38 -9.67
CA TYR A 38 2.47 13.94 -10.16
C TYR A 38 2.28 15.42 -9.85
N GLY A 39 3.23 16.07 -9.15
CA GLY A 39 3.14 17.49 -8.83
C GLY A 39 1.98 17.84 -7.89
N VAL A 40 1.59 16.90 -7.02
CA VAL A 40 0.56 17.13 -5.99
C VAL A 40 1.22 17.40 -4.65
N HIS A 41 0.99 18.59 -4.11
CA HIS A 41 1.57 19.05 -2.86
C HIS A 41 0.58 18.92 -1.71
N ASN A 42 1.09 19.05 -0.48
CA ASN A 42 0.28 19.04 0.75
C ASN A 42 -0.64 17.80 0.87
N LEU A 43 -0.12 16.62 0.50
CA LEU A 43 -0.87 15.36 0.58
C LEU A 43 -1.19 15.02 2.05
N VAL A 44 -2.48 15.08 2.37
CA VAL A 44 -3.06 14.66 3.64
C VAL A 44 -3.81 13.37 3.41
N LEU A 45 -3.53 12.33 4.20
CA LEU A 45 -4.29 11.09 4.11
C LEU A 45 -5.71 11.37 4.64
N VAL A 46 -6.73 11.03 3.85
CA VAL A 46 -8.12 11.17 4.27
C VAL A 46 -8.38 10.25 5.47
N ASP A 47 -9.26 10.65 6.38
CA ASP A 47 -9.68 9.78 7.47
C ASP A 47 -10.27 8.47 6.92
N ASN A 48 -9.82 7.33 7.45
CA ASN A 48 -10.07 5.99 6.88
C ASN A 48 -9.70 5.84 5.39
N GLY A 49 -8.82 6.71 4.86
CA GLY A 49 -8.37 6.70 3.48
C GLY A 49 -7.34 5.62 3.16
N SER A 50 -6.94 4.80 4.13
CA SER A 50 -6.01 3.69 3.93
C SER A 50 -6.70 2.35 4.19
N SER A 51 -6.55 1.39 3.29
CA SER A 51 -7.04 0.03 3.49
C SER A 51 -6.16 -1.00 2.79
N TYR A 52 -6.15 -2.23 3.31
CA TYR A 52 -5.53 -3.38 2.66
C TYR A 52 -6.59 -4.30 2.08
N VAL A 53 -6.47 -4.61 0.79
CA VAL A 53 -7.34 -5.54 0.07
C VAL A 53 -6.66 -6.90 0.03
N SER A 54 -6.93 -7.74 1.02
CA SER A 54 -6.24 -9.02 1.23
C SER A 54 -6.34 -10.00 0.05
N GLY A 55 -7.47 -10.00 -0.66
CA GLY A 55 -7.67 -10.84 -1.85
C GLY A 55 -6.83 -10.42 -3.07
N GLU A 56 -6.35 -9.18 -3.09
CA GLU A 56 -5.58 -8.62 -4.21
C GLU A 56 -4.12 -8.34 -3.85
N GLY A 57 -3.76 -8.34 -2.56
CA GLY A 57 -2.43 -7.95 -2.10
C GLY A 57 -2.14 -6.47 -2.36
N VAL A 58 -3.17 -5.63 -2.30
CA VAL A 58 -3.10 -4.20 -2.66
C VAL A 58 -3.39 -3.33 -1.44
N VAL A 59 -2.63 -2.24 -1.30
CA VAL A 59 -2.96 -1.13 -0.39
C VAL A 59 -3.58 0.00 -1.18
N LEU A 60 -4.78 0.42 -0.77
CA LEU A 60 -5.42 1.64 -1.26
C LEU A 60 -5.09 2.79 -0.31
N CYS A 61 -4.71 3.93 -0.88
CA CYS A 61 -4.45 5.17 -0.17
C CYS A 61 -5.19 6.33 -0.84
N VAL A 62 -6.01 7.04 -0.08
CA VAL A 62 -6.78 8.21 -0.54
C VAL A 62 -6.26 9.44 0.16
N TYR A 63 -5.78 10.40 -0.61
CA TYR A 63 -5.26 11.67 -0.12
C TYR A 63 -6.09 12.84 -0.63
N ASP A 64 -6.17 13.89 0.15
CA ASP A 64 -6.47 15.22 -0.36
C ASP A 64 -5.14 15.98 -0.53
N GLY A 65 -5.01 16.75 -1.61
CA GLY A 65 -3.81 17.51 -1.93
C GLY A 65 -4.10 18.72 -2.80
N ILE A 66 -3.03 19.37 -3.26
CA ILE A 66 -3.09 20.60 -4.06
C ILE A 66 -2.20 20.47 -5.30
N VAL A 67 -2.75 20.74 -6.47
CA VAL A 67 -1.96 20.93 -7.70
C VAL A 67 -1.81 22.42 -7.94
N GLN A 68 -0.57 22.89 -8.07
CA GLN A 68 -0.27 24.27 -8.46
C GLN A 68 -0.58 24.45 -9.95
N LYS A 69 -1.45 25.41 -10.27
CA LYS A 69 -1.71 25.81 -11.66
C LYS A 69 -1.33 27.28 -11.83
N PHE A 70 -1.08 27.68 -13.07
CA PHE A 70 -0.66 29.05 -13.42
C PHE A 70 -1.56 30.17 -12.87
N TYR A 71 -2.86 29.91 -12.72
CA TYR A 71 -3.84 30.94 -12.34
C TYR A 71 -4.37 30.79 -10.90
N ALA A 72 -4.41 29.58 -10.35
CA ALA A 72 -4.85 29.30 -8.99
C ALA A 72 -4.52 27.86 -8.59
N ASP A 73 -4.22 27.66 -7.32
CA ASP A 73 -4.09 26.33 -6.72
C ASP A 73 -5.43 25.59 -6.77
N SER A 74 -5.39 24.30 -7.11
CA SER A 74 -6.57 23.44 -7.20
C SER A 74 -6.46 22.33 -6.17
N SER A 75 -7.46 22.21 -5.30
CA SER A 75 -7.60 21.02 -4.47
C SER A 75 -7.91 19.82 -5.36
N VAL A 76 -7.29 18.67 -5.07
CA VAL A 76 -7.50 17.39 -5.76
C VAL A 76 -7.58 16.27 -4.75
N ARG A 77 -8.36 15.23 -5.07
CA ARG A 77 -8.32 13.95 -4.38
C ARG A 77 -7.45 13.00 -5.17
N VAL A 78 -6.57 12.28 -4.49
CA VAL A 78 -5.63 11.35 -5.11
C VAL A 78 -5.91 9.95 -4.58
N MET A 79 -6.25 9.02 -5.46
CA MET A 79 -6.42 7.61 -5.13
C MET A 79 -5.21 6.83 -5.64
N ALA A 80 -4.40 6.30 -4.73
CA ALA A 80 -3.22 5.50 -5.04
C ALA A 80 -3.44 4.04 -4.64
N THR A 81 -3.14 3.11 -5.55
CA THR A 81 -3.20 1.67 -5.29
C THR A 81 -1.81 1.07 -5.44
N LEU A 82 -1.24 0.52 -4.36
CA LEU A 82 0.07 -0.15 -4.36
C LEU A 82 -0.11 -1.67 -4.32
N ASN A 83 0.43 -2.37 -5.31
CA ASN A 83 0.56 -3.82 -5.26
C ASN A 83 1.79 -4.21 -4.44
N ILE A 84 1.59 -4.94 -3.34
CA ILE A 84 2.65 -5.25 -2.37
C ILE A 84 3.61 -6.31 -2.90
N ALA A 85 3.13 -7.20 -3.78
CA ALA A 85 3.95 -8.28 -4.32
C ALA A 85 5.06 -7.77 -5.25
N ASN A 86 4.83 -6.67 -5.97
CA ASN A 86 5.80 -6.13 -6.95
C ASN A 86 6.19 -4.66 -6.70
N ASN A 87 5.69 -4.05 -5.63
CA ASN A 87 5.95 -2.66 -5.25
C ASN A 87 5.65 -1.62 -6.34
N LYS A 88 4.70 -1.92 -7.24
CA LYS A 88 4.21 -0.98 -8.25
C LYS A 88 2.94 -0.32 -7.77
N TYR A 89 2.82 0.99 -8.00
CA TYR A 89 1.61 1.74 -7.66
C TYR A 89 1.04 2.47 -8.87
N ASN A 90 -0.27 2.68 -8.85
CA ASN A 90 -1.00 3.51 -9.79
C ASN A 90 -1.66 4.66 -9.03
N VAL A 91 -1.90 5.77 -9.73
CA VAL A 91 -2.55 6.97 -9.19
C VAL A 91 -3.68 7.41 -10.10
N LEU A 92 -4.80 7.78 -9.49
CA LEU A 92 -5.98 8.39 -10.12
C LEU A 92 -6.31 9.70 -9.39
N PHE A 93 -6.84 10.68 -10.15
CA PHE A 93 -7.23 12.01 -9.69
C PHE A 93 -8.73 12.23 -9.86
#